data_AF-A0A4V2JTZ0-F1
#
_entry.id   AF-A0A4V2JTZ0-F1
#
_cell.length_a   1.000
_cell.length_b   1.000
_cell.length_c   1.000
_cell.angle_alpha   90.00
_cell.angle_beta   90.00
_cell.angle_gamma   90.00
#
_symmetry.space_group_name_H-M   'P 1'
#
loop_
_entity.id
_entity.type
_entity.pdbx_description
1 polymer ?
#
loop_
_entity_poly.entity_id
_entity_poly.type
_entity_poly.pdbx_seq_one_letter_code
_entity_poly.pdbx_strand_id
1 'polypeptide(L)'
;MILAVLSVETTSNKIKREAYDLSSFNYFTRKCVREMIQLTAITLTKKIQNKSFQKIIQEITNGKTITFYIKVYEDLMYVMCVKE
;
A
#
# COMPACT_ATOMS: atom_id res chain seq x y z
N MET A 1 12.22 0.99 6.00
CA MET A 1 11.67 -0.26 6.60
C MET A 1 10.41 -0.67 5.84
N ILE A 2 10.27 -1.95 5.44
CA ILE A 2 9.07 -2.42 4.74
C ILE A 2 7.93 -2.56 5.74
N LEU A 3 6.79 -1.94 5.43
CA LEU A 3 5.58 -1.97 6.27
C LEU A 3 4.55 -2.98 5.80
N ALA A 4 4.40 -3.12 4.48
CA ALA A 4 3.41 -4.01 3.91
C ALA A 4 3.77 -4.44 2.50
N VAL A 5 3.30 -5.63 2.13
CA VAL A 5 3.27 -6.12 0.75
C VAL A 5 1.86 -6.62 0.47
N LEU A 6 1.25 -6.12 -0.59
CA LEU A 6 -0.14 -6.40 -0.95
C LEU A 6 -0.23 -6.79 -2.42
N SER A 7 -1.19 -7.65 -2.74
CA SER A 7 -1.69 -7.82 -4.09
C SER A 7 -3.18 -7.50 -4.13
N VAL A 8 -3.58 -6.58 -5.00
CA VAL A 8 -4.96 -6.13 -5.16
C VAL A 8 -5.43 -6.47 -6.56
N GLU A 9 -6.59 -7.11 -6.69
CA GLU A 9 -7.22 -7.35 -7.98
C GLU A 9 -7.80 -6.04 -8.53
N THR A 10 -7.39 -5.64 -9.72
CA THR A 10 -7.71 -4.33 -10.31
C THR A 10 -9.17 -4.21 -10.72
N THR A 11 -9.81 -5.32 -11.12
CA THR A 11 -11.21 -5.37 -11.55
C THR A 11 -12.19 -5.32 -10.38
N SER A 12 -11.96 -6.14 -9.35
CA SER A 12 -12.84 -6.26 -8.19
C SER A 12 -12.47 -5.33 -7.03
N ASN A 13 -11.29 -4.68 -7.09
CA ASN A 13 -10.69 -3.91 -6.00
C ASN A 13 -10.54 -4.70 -4.70
N LYS A 14 -10.45 -6.03 -4.77
CA LYS A 14 -10.27 -6.90 -3.61
C LYS A 14 -8.79 -7.17 -3.36
N ILE A 15 -8.39 -7.05 -2.10
CA ILE A 15 -7.06 -7.49 -1.65
C ILE A 15 -7.04 -9.01 -1.63
N LYS A 16 -6.12 -9.62 -2.39
CA LYS A 16 -5.98 -11.08 -2.51
C LYS A 16 -4.96 -11.65 -1.53
N ARG A 17 -3.87 -10.91 -1.32
CA ARG A 17 -2.79 -11.27 -0.41
C ARG A 17 -2.29 -10.01 0.27
N GLU A 18 -1.96 -10.15 1.53
CA GLU A 18 -1.42 -9.07 2.34
C GLU A 18 -0.48 -9.62 3.40
N ALA A 19 0.64 -8.94 3.58
CA ALA A 19 1.60 -9.18 4.64
C ALA A 19 1.98 -7.83 5.23
N TYR A 20 2.16 -7.77 6.55
CA TYR A 20 2.42 -6.54 7.28
C TYR A 20 3.55 -6.72 8.28
N ASP A 21 4.42 -5.73 8.36
CA ASP A 21 5.32 -5.50 9.49
C ASP A 21 5.08 -4.10 10.05
N LEU A 22 4.22 -4.04 11.07
CA LEU A 22 3.87 -2.79 11.78
C LEU A 22 4.52 -2.74 13.17
N SER A 23 5.59 -3.51 13.39
CA SER A 23 6.31 -3.58 14.67
C SER A 23 6.77 -2.21 15.15
N SER A 24 7.17 -1.32 14.22
CA SER A 24 7.59 0.06 14.51
C SER A 24 6.48 1.02 14.97
N PHE A 25 5.22 0.57 14.95
CA PHE A 25 4.06 1.34 15.40
C PHE A 25 3.53 0.82 16.73
N ASN A 26 2.96 1.72 17.53
CA ASN A 26 2.32 1.41 18.80
C ASN A 26 1.11 0.49 18.58
N TYR A 27 0.84 -0.39 19.54
CA TYR A 27 -0.23 -1.39 19.45
C TYR A 27 -1.58 -0.80 19.01
N PHE A 28 -1.98 0.32 19.60
CA PHE A 28 -3.26 1.00 19.30
C PHE A 28 -3.30 1.63 17.90
N THR A 29 -2.16 2.01 17.31
CA THR A 29 -2.12 2.65 15.99
C THR A 29 -1.96 1.65 14.85
N ARG A 30 -1.54 0.41 15.12
CA ARG A 30 -1.35 -0.64 14.10
C ARG A 30 -2.61 -0.90 13.28
N LYS A 31 -3.78 -0.94 13.91
CA LYS A 31 -5.06 -1.14 13.21
C LYS A 31 -5.33 -0.01 12.22
N CYS A 32 -5.24 1.24 12.66
CA CYS A 32 -5.46 2.41 11.81
C CYS A 32 -4.44 2.49 10.66
N VAL A 33 -3.17 2.17 10.92
CA VAL A 33 -2.12 2.16 9.86
C VAL A 33 -2.42 1.08 8.82
N ARG A 34 -2.84 -0.12 9.25
CA ARG A 34 -3.24 -1.19 8.34
C ARG A 34 -4.40 -0.75 7.44
N GLU A 35 -5.47 -0.22 8.03
CA GLU A 35 -6.65 0.25 7.30
C GLU A 35 -6.29 1.37 6.31
N MET A 36 -5.44 2.32 6.71
CA MET A 36 -4.95 3.39 5.83
C MET A 36 -4.17 2.82 4.64
N ILE A 37 -3.26 1.87 4.87
CA ILE A 37 -2.49 1.22 3.80
C ILE A 37 -3.42 0.48 2.83
N GLN A 38 -4.43 -0.24 3.34
CA GLN A 38 -5.40 -0.95 2.51
C GLN A 38 -6.25 0.00 1.66
N LEU A 39 -6.78 1.07 2.28
CA LEU A 39 -7.57 2.08 1.59
C LEU A 39 -6.76 2.81 0.52
N THR A 40 -5.50 3.15 0.81
CA THR A 40 -4.60 3.76 -0.17
C THR A 40 -4.35 2.79 -1.33
N ALA A 41 -4.04 1.51 -1.06
CA ALA A 41 -3.84 0.52 -2.11
C ALA A 41 -5.08 0.36 -3.02
N ILE A 42 -6.28 0.29 -2.44
CA ILE A 42 -7.54 0.22 -3.21
C ILE A 42 -7.82 1.53 -3.97
N THR A 43 -7.41 2.68 -3.44
CA THR A 43 -7.56 3.96 -4.15
C THR A 43 -6.60 4.04 -5.34
N LEU A 44 -5.42 3.44 -5.20
CA LEU A 44 -4.39 3.42 -6.23
C LEU A 44 -4.76 2.53 -7.42
N THR A 45 -5.49 1.42 -7.22
CA THR A 45 -5.97 0.58 -8.34
C THR A 45 -6.88 1.37 -9.29
N LYS A 46 -7.66 2.31 -8.76
CA LYS A 46 -8.54 3.18 -9.56
C LYS A 46 -7.78 4.25 -10.35
N LYS A 47 -6.60 4.65 -9.88
CA LYS A 47 -5.78 5.72 -10.49
C LYS A 47 -4.73 5.16 -11.44
N ILE A 48 -4.23 3.96 -11.19
CA ILE A 48 -3.08 3.39 -11.89
C ILE A 48 -3.54 2.18 -12.67
N GLN A 49 -3.64 2.37 -13.99
CA GLN A 49 -3.91 1.29 -14.94
C GLN A 49 -2.70 0.98 -15.82
N ASN A 50 -1.64 1.78 -15.74
CA ASN A 50 -0.44 1.52 -16.53
C ASN A 50 0.34 0.34 -15.93
N LYS A 51 1.03 -0.41 -16.80
CA LYS A 51 1.87 -1.55 -16.40
C LYS A 51 3.29 -1.12 -16.00
N SER A 52 3.57 0.18 -15.95
CA SER A 52 4.89 0.68 -15.56
C SER A 52 5.05 0.61 -14.05
N PHE A 53 6.30 0.48 -13.60
CA PHE A 53 6.61 0.65 -12.20
C PHE A 53 6.36 2.11 -11.80
N GLN A 54 5.74 2.33 -10.64
CA GLN A 54 5.47 3.67 -10.11
C GLN A 54 5.88 3.77 -8.65
N LYS A 55 6.37 4.96 -8.26
CA LYS A 55 6.67 5.34 -6.88
C LYS A 55 5.74 6.49 -6.50
N ILE A 56 5.00 6.32 -5.41
CA ILE A 56 4.12 7.35 -4.86
C ILE A 56 4.52 7.61 -3.43
N ILE A 57 4.77 8.88 -3.10
CA ILE A 57 5.15 9.30 -1.76
C ILE A 57 3.91 9.95 -1.14
N GLN A 58 3.48 9.43 0.01
CA GLN A 58 2.43 10.00 0.83
C GLN A 58 3.01 10.42 2.17
N GLU A 59 2.73 11.65 2.57
CA GLU A 59 3.02 12.12 3.91
C GLU A 59 1.89 11.67 4.85
N ILE A 60 2.25 10.99 5.93
CA ILE A 60 1.36 10.74 7.06
C ILE A 60 1.45 11.92 8.03
N THR A 61 0.37 12.14 8.77
CA THR A 61 0.30 13.01 9.94
C THR A 61 1.58 12.94 10.78
N ASN A 62 2.14 14.11 11.12
CA ASN A 62 3.43 14.31 11.81
C ASN A 62 4.70 14.12 10.94
N GLY A 63 4.66 14.45 9.64
CA GLY A 63 5.86 14.56 8.81
C GLY A 63 6.55 13.24 8.49
N LYS A 64 5.88 12.11 8.71
CA LYS A 64 6.42 10.78 8.39
C LYS A 64 6.02 10.41 6.97
N THR A 65 6.98 10.14 6.10
CA THR A 65 6.71 9.72 4.73
C THR A 65 6.54 8.21 4.63
N ILE A 66 5.52 7.79 3.90
CA ILE A 66 5.39 6.43 3.39
C ILE A 66 5.52 6.50 1.88
N THR A 67 6.39 5.64 1.36
CA THR A 67 6.49 5.38 -0.06
C THR A 67 5.72 4.11 -0.42
N PHE A 68 4.86 4.22 -1.42
CA PHE A 68 4.19 3.12 -2.11
C PHE A 68 4.91 2.85 -3.43
N TYR A 69 5.47 1.66 -3.57
CA TYR A 69 5.99 1.11 -4.82
C TYR A 69 4.93 0.22 -5.45
N ILE A 70 4.62 0.47 -6.72
CA ILE A 70 3.45 -0.10 -7.37
C ILE A 70 3.87 -0.69 -8.70
N LYS A 71 3.37 -1.90 -8.99
CA LYS A 71 3.50 -2.54 -10.30
C LYS A 71 2.20 -3.25 -10.64
N VAL A 72 1.60 -2.90 -11.76
CA VAL A 72 0.43 -3.60 -12.30
C VAL A 72 0.91 -4.66 -13.28
N TYR A 73 0.45 -5.90 -13.09
CA TYR A 73 0.69 -7.01 -13.99
C TYR A 73 -0.61 -7.79 -14.16
N GLU A 74 -1.08 -7.88 -15.41
CA GLU A 74 -2.40 -8.43 -15.74
C GLU A 74 -3.49 -7.77 -14.88
N ASP A 75 -4.29 -8.56 -14.16
CA ASP A 75 -5.40 -8.08 -13.32
C ASP A 75 -4.99 -7.88 -11.86
N LEU A 76 -3.69 -7.89 -11.57
CA LEU A 76 -3.14 -7.73 -10.22
C LEU A 76 -2.25 -6.50 -10.13
N MET A 77 -2.52 -5.67 -9.13
CA MET A 77 -1.63 -4.61 -8.69
C MET A 77 -0.86 -5.06 -7.45
N TYR A 78 0.46 -5.10 -7.59
CA TYR A 78 1.38 -5.35 -6.50
C TYR A 78 1.77 -4.02 -5.86
N VAL A 79 1.65 -3.95 -4.53
CA VAL A 79 1.96 -2.75 -3.76
C VAL A 79 2.92 -3.11 -2.65
N MET A 80 4.07 -2.44 -2.60
CA MET A 80 5.00 -2.50 -1.48
C MET A 80 5.02 -1.14 -0.78
N CYS A 81 4.79 -1.16 0.52
CA CYS A 81 4.75 0.01 1.38
C CYS A 81 6.03 0.08 2.20
N VAL A 82 6.74 1.22 2.16
CA VAL A 82 8.01 1.44 2.86
C VAL A 82 7.92 2.73 3.65
N LYS A 83 8.32 2.67 4.92
CA LYS A 83 8.57 3.84 5.77
C LYS A 83 10.01 4.28 5.60
N GLU A 84 10.21 5.55 5.26
CA GLU A 84 11.52 6.21 5.30
C GLU A 84 11.85 6.66 6.74
#